data_AF-A0A6M0AIP2-F1
#
_entry.id   AF-A0A6M0AIP2-F1
#
_cell.length_a   1.000
_cell.length_b   1.000
_cell.length_c   1.000
_cell.angle_alpha   90.00
_cell.angle_beta   90.00
_cell.angle_gamma   90.00
#
_symmetry.space_group_name_H-M   'P 1'
#
loop_
_entity.id
_entity.type
_entity.pdbx_description
1 polymer ?
#
loop_
_entity_poly.entity_id
_entity_poly.type
_entity_poly.pdbx_seq_one_letter_code
_entity_poly.pdbx_strand_id
1 'polypeptide(L)'
;MLEFIRSDLSKLTAYTPHPGGEEGKTPESTVPLDRLDTNECPFDLPGELKEKLAWSYQQLIEANRYPDGGHGKLKNAIAEYVNESAALEKVVTANQISVGNGSDELIRS
;
A
#
# COMPACT_ATOMS: atom_id res chain seq x y z
N MET A 1 2.35 1.41 35.53
CA MET A 1 3.48 1.90 34.69
C MET A 1 3.95 0.70 33.89
N LEU A 2 4.09 0.80 32.56
CA LEU A 2 4.54 -0.33 31.73
C LEU A 2 6.06 -0.43 31.83
N GLU A 3 6.55 -1.16 32.84
CA GLU A 3 7.96 -1.14 33.31
C GLU A 3 9.01 -1.50 32.25
N PHE A 4 8.60 -2.15 31.15
CA PHE A 4 9.50 -2.62 30.09
C PHE A 4 9.28 -1.92 28.73
N ILE A 5 8.43 -0.90 28.66
CA ILE A 5 8.21 -0.13 27.44
C ILE A 5 9.04 1.14 27.48
N ARG A 6 9.61 1.52 26.32
CA ARG A 6 10.32 2.79 26.20
C ARG A 6 9.42 3.95 26.65
N SER A 7 9.97 4.85 27.45
CA SER A 7 9.20 5.92 28.09
C SER A 7 8.54 6.89 27.10
N ASP A 8 9.08 7.04 25.90
CA ASP A 8 8.49 7.81 24.81
C ASP A 8 7.23 7.13 24.23
N LEU A 9 7.28 5.82 24.01
CA LEU A 9 6.13 5.03 23.54
C LEU A 9 5.00 4.98 24.57
N SER A 10 5.33 4.99 25.88
CA SER A 10 4.33 4.94 26.96
C SER A 10 3.39 6.16 27.02
N LYS A 11 3.72 7.23 26.30
CA LYS A 11 2.94 8.47 26.21
C LYS A 11 2.09 8.56 24.95
N LEU A 12 2.26 7.63 24.01
CA LEU A 12 1.54 7.62 22.75
C LEU A 12 0.25 6.82 22.89
N THR A 13 -0.79 7.27 22.20
CA THR A 13 -2.00 6.48 21.96
C THR A 13 -1.89 5.82 20.59
N ALA A 14 -2.45 4.61 20.45
CA ALA A 14 -2.56 3.95 19.15
C ALA A 14 -3.34 4.84 18.17
N TYR A 15 -3.03 4.70 16.88
CA TYR A 15 -3.78 5.37 15.83
C TYR A 15 -5.23 4.83 15.81
N THR A 16 -6.22 5.73 15.85
CA THR A 16 -7.64 5.37 15.75
C THR A 16 -8.11 5.64 14.32
N PRO A 17 -8.37 4.60 13.52
CA PRO A 17 -8.98 4.78 12.21
C PRO A 17 -10.45 5.19 12.36
N HIS A 18 -10.95 6.07 11.49
CA HIS A 18 -12.36 6.49 11.38
C HIS A 18 -12.99 7.00 12.70
N PRO A 19 -12.96 8.32 12.97
CA PRO A 19 -13.64 8.88 14.14
C PRO A 19 -15.14 8.56 14.11
N GLY A 20 -15.58 7.60 14.93
CA GLY A 20 -16.99 7.19 15.04
C GLY A 20 -17.35 5.79 14.52
N GLY A 21 -16.39 5.02 13.98
CA GLY A 21 -16.56 3.59 13.69
C GLY A 21 -16.02 2.72 14.84
N GLU A 22 -16.61 1.54 15.08
CA GLU A 22 -15.98 0.56 15.98
C GLU A 22 -14.81 -0.12 15.26
N GLU A 23 -13.64 -0.14 15.90
CA GLU A 23 -12.43 -0.79 15.37
C GLU A 23 -12.71 -2.25 14.94
N GLY A 24 -12.36 -2.59 13.70
CA GLY A 24 -12.50 -3.96 13.18
C GLY A 24 -13.93 -4.38 12.84
N LYS A 25 -14.91 -3.48 12.94
CA LYS A 25 -16.29 -3.74 12.50
C LYS A 25 -16.64 -2.83 11.34
N THR A 26 -17.05 -3.42 10.22
CA THR A 26 -17.91 -2.69 9.26
C THR A 26 -19.09 -2.13 10.05
N PRO A 27 -19.38 -0.82 9.95
CA PRO A 27 -20.59 -0.27 10.55
C PRO A 27 -21.77 -1.15 10.13
N GLU A 28 -22.46 -1.75 11.08
CA GLU A 28 -23.74 -2.43 10.85
C GLU A 28 -24.81 -1.36 10.57
N SER A 29 -24.62 -0.62 9.47
CA SER A 29 -25.63 0.27 8.96
C SER A 29 -26.55 -0.56 8.08
N THR A 30 -27.82 -0.67 8.49
CA THR A 30 -28.90 -1.21 7.66
C THR A 30 -29.20 -0.34 6.44
N VAL A 31 -28.60 0.86 6.38
CA VAL A 31 -28.62 1.78 5.25
C VAL A 31 -27.25 1.71 4.56
N PRO A 32 -27.19 1.38 3.25
CA PRO A 32 -25.93 1.47 2.51
C PRO A 32 -25.42 2.92 2.56
N LEU A 33 -24.20 3.09 3.08
CA LEU A 33 -23.52 4.38 3.16
C LEU A 33 -22.48 4.45 2.05
N ASP A 34 -22.43 5.60 1.36
CA ASP A 34 -21.34 5.90 0.45
C ASP A 34 -20.05 6.17 1.26
N ARG A 35 -19.01 5.37 1.00
CA ARG A 35 -17.70 5.52 1.67
C ARG A 35 -16.87 6.60 0.97
N LEU A 36 -16.72 7.76 1.61
CA LEU A 36 -16.04 8.94 1.05
C LEU A 36 -14.98 9.54 1.99
N ASP A 37 -14.50 8.78 2.97
CA ASP A 37 -13.66 9.26 4.07
C ASP A 37 -12.17 8.89 3.98
N THR A 38 -11.77 8.05 3.01
CA THR A 38 -10.39 7.53 2.85
C THR A 38 -9.72 7.88 1.52
N ASN A 39 -10.37 8.68 0.66
CA ASN A 39 -9.88 9.04 -0.69
C ASN A 39 -9.61 7.81 -1.60
N GLU A 40 -10.38 6.73 -1.43
CA GLU A 40 -10.32 5.55 -2.29
C GLU A 40 -10.74 5.88 -3.74
N CYS A 41 -10.19 5.14 -4.71
CA CYS A 41 -10.70 5.18 -6.08
C CYS A 41 -12.13 4.60 -6.11
N PRO A 42 -13.12 5.31 -6.70
CA PRO A 42 -14.50 4.82 -6.75
C PRO A 42 -14.71 3.70 -7.77
N PHE A 43 -13.76 3.52 -8.68
CA PHE A 43 -13.82 2.48 -9.71
C PHE A 43 -13.09 1.23 -9.23
N ASP A 44 -13.76 0.09 -9.35
CA ASP A 44 -13.15 -1.22 -9.17
C ASP A 44 -12.16 -1.54 -10.31
N LEU A 45 -11.25 -2.47 -10.07
CA LEU A 45 -10.28 -2.90 -11.09
C LEU A 45 -11.01 -3.59 -12.26
N PRO A 46 -10.59 -3.36 -13.52
CA PRO A 46 -11.10 -4.08 -14.68
C PRO A 46 -10.99 -5.61 -14.50
N GLY A 47 -11.96 -6.36 -15.00
CA GLY A 47 -12.01 -7.82 -14.84
C GLY A 47 -10.74 -8.52 -15.36
N GLU A 48 -10.27 -8.12 -16.53
CA GLU A 48 -9.03 -8.65 -17.14
C GLU A 48 -7.79 -8.46 -16.24
N LEU A 49 -7.73 -7.33 -15.51
CA LEU A 49 -6.62 -7.06 -14.59
C LEU A 49 -6.69 -7.98 -13.36
N LYS A 50 -7.89 -8.20 -12.82
CA LYS A 50 -8.11 -9.15 -11.72
C LYS A 50 -7.73 -10.57 -12.12
N GLU A 51 -8.15 -11.01 -13.30
CA GLU A 51 -7.80 -12.32 -13.85
C GLU A 51 -6.28 -12.48 -14.01
N LYS A 52 -5.61 -11.47 -14.56
CA LYS A 52 -4.15 -11.48 -14.72
C LYS A 52 -3.41 -11.55 -13.37
N LEU A 53 -3.87 -10.82 -12.36
CA LEU A 53 -3.29 -10.87 -11.01
C LEU A 53 -3.46 -12.26 -10.39
N ALA A 54 -4.66 -12.84 -10.47
CA ALA A 54 -4.93 -14.18 -9.95
C ALA A 54 -4.08 -15.25 -10.66
N TRP A 55 -4.01 -15.19 -12.00
CA TRP A 55 -3.19 -16.09 -12.80
C TRP A 55 -1.70 -15.95 -12.44
N SER A 56 -1.19 -14.72 -12.30
CA SER A 56 0.21 -14.47 -11.96
C SER A 56 0.58 -15.05 -10.59
N TYR A 57 -0.30 -14.89 -9.60
CA TYR A 57 -0.11 -15.50 -8.29
C TYR A 57 -0.03 -17.02 -8.38
N GLN A 58 -0.95 -17.66 -9.11
CA GLN A 58 -1.01 -19.12 -9.19
C GLN A 58 0.13 -19.74 -10.00
N GLN A 59 0.59 -19.06 -11.05
CA GLN A 59 1.51 -19.65 -12.04
C GLN A 59 2.95 -19.16 -11.92
N LEU A 60 3.18 -17.95 -11.41
CA LEU A 60 4.50 -17.32 -11.43
C LEU A 60 5.12 -17.14 -10.04
N ILE A 61 4.30 -17.04 -8.98
CA ILE A 61 4.81 -16.74 -7.63
C ILE A 61 5.10 -18.05 -6.89
N GLU A 62 6.38 -18.27 -6.58
CA GLU A 62 6.82 -19.35 -5.69
C GLU A 62 6.59 -18.96 -4.22
N ALA A 63 5.37 -19.18 -3.72
CA ALA A 63 4.95 -18.77 -2.36
C ALA A 63 5.71 -19.46 -1.21
N ASN A 64 6.54 -20.46 -1.51
CA ASN A 64 7.42 -21.15 -0.55
C ASN A 64 8.88 -20.66 -0.59
N ARG A 65 9.17 -19.58 -1.34
CA ARG A 65 10.50 -18.98 -1.48
C ARG A 65 10.45 -17.49 -1.17
N TYR A 66 11.59 -16.95 -0.73
CA TYR A 66 11.73 -15.50 -0.62
C TYR A 66 11.69 -14.85 -2.02
N PRO A 67 11.06 -13.68 -2.17
CA PRO A 67 11.09 -12.94 -3.42
C PRO A 67 12.46 -12.29 -3.68
N ASP A 68 12.62 -11.67 -4.84
CA ASP A 68 13.72 -10.76 -5.12
C ASP A 68 13.65 -9.54 -4.19
N GLY A 69 14.57 -9.45 -3.22
CA GLY A 69 14.66 -8.33 -2.29
C GLY A 69 15.19 -7.03 -2.89
N GLY A 70 15.76 -7.06 -4.11
CA GLY A 70 16.19 -5.86 -4.82
C GLY A 70 15.06 -5.12 -5.54
N HIS A 71 13.97 -5.84 -5.84
CA HIS A 71 12.80 -5.34 -6.57
C HIS A 71 13.14 -4.68 -7.92
N GLY A 72 14.20 -5.13 -8.59
CA GLY A 72 14.76 -4.42 -9.75
C GLY A 72 13.77 -4.27 -10.91
N LYS A 73 13.01 -5.33 -11.21
CA LYS A 73 11.97 -5.31 -12.25
C LYS A 73 10.87 -4.31 -11.94
N LEU A 74 10.44 -4.23 -10.67
CA LEU A 74 9.40 -3.29 -10.24
C LEU A 74 9.89 -1.85 -10.32
N LYS A 75 11.12 -1.56 -9.85
CA LYS A 75 11.70 -0.22 -9.92
C LYS A 75 11.85 0.26 -11.37
N ASN A 76 12.25 -0.61 -12.28
CA ASN A 76 12.32 -0.28 -13.71
C ASN A 76 10.93 0.05 -14.29
N ALA A 77 9.92 -0.76 -13.99
CA ALA A 77 8.54 -0.50 -14.45
C ALA A 77 7.98 0.82 -13.90
N ILE A 78 8.26 1.16 -12.64
CA ILE A 78 7.87 2.44 -12.04
C ILE A 78 8.60 3.60 -12.74
N ALA A 79 9.91 3.47 -12.99
CA ALA A 79 10.68 4.49 -13.70
C ALA A 79 10.11 4.75 -15.11
N GLU A 80 9.81 3.69 -15.85
CA GLU A 80 9.18 3.80 -17.17
C GLU A 80 7.83 4.53 -17.09
N TYR A 81 6.94 4.07 -16.20
CA TYR A 81 5.63 4.69 -15.99
C TYR A 81 5.72 6.18 -15.66
N VAL A 82 6.60 6.56 -14.73
CA VAL A 82 6.74 7.96 -14.30
C VAL A 82 7.30 8.84 -15.42
N ASN A 83 8.29 8.35 -16.16
CA ASN A 83 8.86 9.10 -17.29
C ASN A 83 7.85 9.29 -18.43
N GLU A 84 6.96 8.33 -18.65
CA GLU A 84 5.89 8.43 -19.63
C GLU A 84 4.78 9.39 -19.18
N SER A 85 4.37 9.30 -17.90
CA SER A 85 3.15 9.97 -17.41
C SER A 85 3.36 11.38 -16.85
N ALA A 86 4.54 11.70 -16.31
CA ALA A 86 4.72 12.88 -15.46
C ALA A 86 5.38 14.09 -16.15
N ALA A 87 5.56 14.07 -17.47
CA ALA A 87 6.14 15.17 -18.26
C ALA A 87 7.39 15.81 -17.62
N LEU A 88 8.34 14.97 -17.22
CA LEU A 88 9.50 15.38 -16.43
C LEU A 88 10.57 16.05 -17.30
N GLU A 89 11.24 17.06 -16.73
CA GLU A 89 12.42 17.68 -17.36
C GLU A 89 13.65 16.76 -17.41
N LYS A 90 13.72 15.79 -16.47
CA LYS A 90 14.81 14.82 -16.37
C LYS A 90 14.25 13.43 -16.16
N VAL A 91 14.89 12.46 -16.80
CA VAL A 91 14.55 11.04 -16.68
C VAL A 91 14.85 10.54 -15.27
N VAL A 92 13.88 9.88 -14.66
CA VAL A 92 14.03 9.12 -13.41
C VAL A 92 14.55 7.73 -13.73
N THR A 93 15.57 7.29 -13.01
CA THR A 93 16.14 5.94 -13.14
C THR A 93 15.73 5.06 -11.96
N ALA A 94 15.80 3.73 -12.12
CA ALA A 94 15.47 2.79 -11.04
C ALA A 94 16.34 2.96 -9.78
N ASN A 95 17.56 3.49 -9.90
CA ASN A 95 18.44 3.80 -8.77
C ASN A 95 17.93 4.97 -7.90
N GLN A 96 16.99 5.76 -8.42
CA GLN A 96 16.34 6.87 -7.71
C GLN A 96 15.00 6.45 -7.10
N ILE A 97 14.66 5.15 -7.14
CA ILE A 97 13.38 4.62 -6.67
C ILE A 97 13.60 3.68 -5.49
N SER A 98 12.86 3.96 -4.41
CA SER A 98 12.63 3.06 -3.29
C SER A 98 11.20 2.56 -3.32
N VAL A 99 11.01 1.31 -2.91
CA VAL A 99 9.69 0.66 -2.85
C VAL A 99 9.46 0.14 -1.43
N GLY A 100 8.21 0.18 -0.99
CA GLY A 100 7.77 -0.30 0.32
C GLY A 100 6.31 -0.76 0.23
N ASN A 101 5.83 -1.43 1.27
CA ASN A 101 4.47 -1.94 1.40
C ASN A 101 3.54 -0.81 1.83
N GLY A 102 3.27 0.10 0.89
CA GLY A 102 2.54 1.34 1.14
C GLY A 102 3.47 2.48 1.55
N SER A 103 2.98 3.72 1.42
CA SER A 103 3.76 4.92 1.68
C SER A 103 4.16 5.09 3.15
N ASP A 104 3.40 4.51 4.08
CA ASP A 104 3.69 4.60 5.52
C ASP A 104 5.06 3.98 5.86
N GLU A 105 5.47 2.91 5.15
CA GLU A 105 6.79 2.30 5.31
C GLU A 105 7.92 3.22 4.80
N LEU A 106 7.63 4.06 3.80
CA LEU A 106 8.60 4.97 3.19
C LEU A 106 8.77 6.28 3.97
N ILE A 107 7.73 6.75 4.66
CA ILE A 107 7.74 8.03 5.39
C ILE A 107 8.46 7.91 6.73
N ARG A 108 8.71 6.68 7.21
CA ARG A 108 9.31 6.40 8.53
C ARG A 108 10.59 5.56 8.47
N SER A 109 11.16 5.35 7.27
CA SER A 109 12.43 4.63 7.08
C SER A 109 13.66 5.48 7.44
#